data_AF-A0A369IH84-F1
#
_entry.id   AF-A0A369IH84-F1
#
_cell.length_a   1.000
_cell.length_b   1.000
_cell.length_c   1.000
_cell.angle_alpha   90.00
_cell.angle_beta   90.00
_cell.angle_gamma   90.00
#
_symmetry.space_group_name_H-M   'P 1'
#
loop_
_entity.id
_entity.type
_entity.pdbx_description
1 polymer ?
#
loop_
_entity_poly.entity_id
_entity_poly.type
_entity_poly.pdbx_seq_one_letter_code
_entity_poly.pdbx_strand_id
1 'polypeptide(L)'
;MKHFLKSLLLIVGGLFIANSCKPKEDLLPAPTTEGLNTFGCKINSKVWIANGIRNDQGPAAKAIDVEFRQLSATTFYLVIHTNANTKDRVQLSLPKGVLGTNLLEYRYDEPFAIYYDKSFRLFTSKSGKVVITRLDTINQIVSGTFEFEGEYIVTKEKVKITEGRFDINMNKL
;
A
#
# COMPACT_ATOMS: atom_id res chain seq x y z
N MET A 1 -17.49 -65.39 33.45
CA MET A 1 -18.14 -64.55 32.41
C MET A 1 -17.01 -63.97 31.54
N LYS A 2 -16.97 -64.03 30.19
CA LYS A 2 -17.92 -63.51 29.17
C LYS A 2 -18.22 -62.01 29.38
N HIS A 3 -18.03 -61.02 28.50
CA HIS A 3 -17.52 -60.88 27.10
C HIS A 3 -16.58 -59.63 27.06
N PHE A 4 -15.69 -59.31 26.10
CA PHE A 4 -15.36 -59.83 24.75
C PHE A 4 -16.12 -59.25 23.52
N LEU A 5 -16.06 -57.93 23.29
CA LEU A 5 -16.23 -57.24 21.98
C LEU A 5 -15.68 -55.79 22.11
N LYS A 6 -14.60 -55.36 21.44
CA LYS A 6 -14.41 -54.94 20.01
C LYS A 6 -15.14 -53.64 19.60
N SER A 7 -14.42 -52.86 18.78
CA SER A 7 -14.74 -51.50 18.28
C SER A 7 -14.61 -50.36 19.31
N LEU A 8 -14.12 -49.16 18.98
CA LEU A 8 -13.79 -48.60 17.65
C LEU A 8 -12.53 -47.70 17.71
N LEU A 9 -11.71 -47.72 16.65
CA LEU A 9 -10.61 -46.76 16.45
C LEU A 9 -11.14 -45.32 16.42
N LEU A 10 -10.50 -44.42 17.16
CA LEU A 10 -10.49 -42.99 16.84
C LEU A 10 -9.05 -42.53 16.59
N ILE A 11 -8.54 -42.93 15.43
CA ILE A 11 -7.38 -42.28 14.82
C ILE A 11 -7.86 -40.94 14.28
N VAL A 12 -7.70 -39.89 15.09
CA VAL A 12 -7.51 -38.52 14.60
C VAL A 12 -6.10 -38.17 15.06
N GLY A 13 -5.10 -38.33 14.19
CA GLY A 13 -5.02 -37.45 13.03
C GLY A 13 -4.55 -36.06 13.45
N GLY A 14 -3.63 -36.01 14.43
CA GLY A 14 -2.89 -34.80 14.81
C GLY A 14 -2.03 -34.33 13.65
N LEU A 15 -2.66 -33.64 12.71
CA LEU A 15 -2.05 -33.16 11.49
C LEU A 15 -0.95 -32.16 11.86
N PHE A 16 0.29 -32.48 11.49
CA PHE A 16 1.42 -31.56 11.60
C PHE A 16 1.13 -30.30 10.77
N ILE A 17 0.60 -29.26 11.41
CA ILE A 17 0.71 -27.89 10.88
C ILE A 17 2.06 -27.36 11.36
N ALA A 18 3.13 -27.90 10.75
CA ALA A 18 4.42 -27.24 10.76
C ALA A 18 4.24 -25.91 10.04
N ASN A 19 3.99 -24.86 10.82
CA ASN A 19 3.75 -23.51 10.32
C ASN A 19 5.09 -22.97 9.81
N SER A 20 5.42 -23.35 8.58
CA SER A 20 6.59 -22.87 7.85
C SER A 20 6.38 -21.38 7.59
N CYS A 21 6.82 -20.57 8.56
CA CYS A 21 6.93 -19.13 8.43
C CYS A 21 7.92 -18.82 7.31
N LYS A 22 7.41 -18.76 6.08
CA LYS A 22 8.06 -18.02 5.00
C LYS A 22 8.30 -16.59 5.52
N PRO A 23 9.46 -15.96 5.23
CA PRO A 23 9.69 -14.58 5.59
C PRO A 23 8.52 -13.71 5.12
N LYS A 24 7.98 -12.85 6.00
CA LYS A 24 6.83 -11.98 5.69
C LYS A 24 7.13 -10.93 4.60
N GLU A 25 8.39 -10.81 4.18
CA GLU A 25 8.92 -9.74 3.33
C GLU A 25 8.37 -9.76 1.89
N ASP A 26 7.93 -10.93 1.39
CA ASP A 26 7.39 -11.09 0.03
C ASP A 26 5.85 -10.93 -0.06
N LEU A 27 5.17 -10.54 1.02
CA LEU A 27 3.70 -10.40 1.05
C LEU A 27 3.27 -8.94 1.26
N LEU A 28 2.38 -8.48 0.38
CA LEU A 28 1.70 -7.20 0.56
C LEU A 28 0.86 -7.20 1.85
N PRO A 29 0.71 -6.05 2.56
CA PRO A 29 -0.02 -5.96 3.83
C PRO A 29 -1.47 -6.42 3.64
N ALA A 30 -2.13 -7.04 4.62
CA ALA A 30 -3.51 -7.50 4.42
C ALA A 30 -4.44 -6.31 4.07
N PRO A 31 -5.38 -6.44 3.10
CA PRO A 31 -6.38 -5.41 2.83
C PRO A 31 -7.18 -5.09 4.09
N THR A 32 -7.13 -3.84 4.53
CA THR A 32 -7.66 -3.37 5.81
C THR A 32 -8.17 -1.93 5.65
N THR A 33 -8.99 -1.48 6.59
CA THR A 33 -9.51 -0.10 6.66
C THR A 33 -9.47 0.45 8.10
N GLU A 34 -8.62 -0.14 8.95
CA GLU A 34 -8.57 0.09 10.40
C GLU A 34 -7.60 1.21 10.80
N GLY A 35 -6.85 1.73 9.83
CA GLY A 35 -5.79 2.70 10.03
C GLY A 35 -4.49 2.08 10.55
N LEU A 36 -4.09 0.92 10.01
CA LEU A 36 -2.90 0.17 10.45
C LEU A 36 -1.55 0.77 10.03
N ASN A 37 -1.55 1.93 9.37
CA ASN A 37 -0.36 2.61 8.82
C ASN A 37 0.47 1.73 7.89
N THR A 38 -0.21 1.10 6.93
CA THR A 38 0.40 0.26 5.90
C THR A 38 0.28 0.88 4.52
N PHE A 39 1.30 0.68 3.68
CA PHE A 39 1.30 1.05 2.27
C PHE A 39 2.22 0.08 1.50
N GLY A 40 1.74 -0.47 0.38
CA GLY A 40 2.55 -1.34 -0.48
C GLY A 40 1.90 -1.60 -1.84
N CYS A 41 2.70 -2.06 -2.80
CA CYS A 41 2.29 -2.39 -4.16
C CYS A 41 3.26 -3.39 -4.81
N LYS A 42 2.94 -3.85 -6.03
CA LYS A 42 3.89 -4.54 -6.90
C LYS A 42 4.51 -3.54 -7.89
N ILE A 43 5.83 -3.40 -7.87
CA ILE A 43 6.63 -2.69 -8.88
C ILE A 43 7.11 -3.73 -9.89
N ASN A 44 6.65 -3.65 -11.14
CA ASN A 44 6.97 -4.63 -12.18
C ASN A 44 6.79 -6.09 -11.69
N SER A 45 5.65 -6.36 -11.05
CA SER A 45 5.28 -7.64 -10.41
C SER A 45 6.04 -8.01 -9.13
N LYS A 46 7.13 -7.33 -8.76
CA LYS A 46 7.84 -7.56 -7.49
C LYS A 46 7.17 -6.79 -6.35
N VAL A 47 6.93 -7.45 -5.21
CA VAL A 47 6.36 -6.81 -4.02
C VAL A 47 7.31 -5.75 -3.45
N TRP A 48 6.73 -4.61 -3.08
CA TRP A 48 7.38 -3.47 -2.44
C TRP A 48 6.48 -2.91 -1.35
N ILE A 49 7.08 -2.56 -0.22
CA ILE A 49 6.39 -2.09 0.99
C ILE A 49 7.05 -0.80 1.44
N ALA A 50 6.25 0.21 1.78
CA ALA A 50 6.73 1.36 2.52
C ALA A 50 7.06 0.92 3.95
N ASN A 51 8.34 0.65 4.20
CA ASN A 51 8.86 0.24 5.51
C ASN A 51 9.67 1.34 6.22
N GLY A 52 9.90 2.48 5.56
CA GLY A 52 10.74 3.58 6.02
C GLY A 52 12.22 3.23 6.06
N ILE A 53 13.10 4.20 5.79
CA ILE A 53 14.51 4.21 6.21
C ILE A 53 15.05 5.65 6.16
N ARG A 54 15.83 6.01 7.17
CA ARG A 54 16.93 7.00 7.15
C ARG A 54 18.01 6.44 8.08
N ASN A 55 19.30 6.79 8.00
CA ASN A 55 20.04 7.50 6.96
C ASN A 55 21.53 7.22 7.23
N ASP A 56 22.37 7.26 6.20
CA ASP A 56 23.82 7.43 6.35
C ASP A 56 24.19 8.80 6.96
N GLN A 57 23.30 9.80 6.88
CA GLN A 57 23.38 11.11 7.57
C GLN A 57 22.00 11.64 8.06
N GLY A 58 21.45 11.14 9.18
CA GLY A 58 20.29 11.76 9.86
C GLY A 58 19.35 10.82 10.64
N PRO A 59 18.41 11.36 11.46
CA PRO A 59 17.41 10.57 12.23
C PRO A 59 16.49 9.72 11.33
N ALA A 60 15.73 8.76 11.87
CA ALA A 60 14.86 7.87 11.07
C ALA A 60 13.82 8.62 10.20
N ALA A 61 13.39 8.04 9.06
CA ALA A 61 12.24 8.53 8.28
C ALA A 61 11.03 7.68 8.62
N LYS A 62 9.89 8.36 8.73
CA LYS A 62 8.59 7.72 8.69
C LYS A 62 8.41 6.99 7.36
N ALA A 63 7.85 5.79 7.41
CA ALA A 63 7.53 4.99 6.23
C ALA A 63 6.52 5.68 5.31
N ILE A 64 5.60 6.44 5.91
CA ILE A 64 4.52 7.15 5.26
C ILE A 64 4.48 8.56 5.85
N ASP A 65 4.30 9.56 4.99
CA ASP A 65 4.00 10.94 5.35
C ASP A 65 2.74 11.37 4.61
N VAL A 66 1.84 12.10 5.26
CA VAL A 66 0.51 12.43 4.71
C VAL A 66 0.13 13.87 4.98
N GLU A 67 -0.19 14.58 3.90
CA GLU A 67 -0.90 15.86 3.95
C GLU A 67 -2.37 15.63 3.59
N PHE A 68 -3.29 16.04 4.46
CA PHE A 68 -4.73 15.95 4.22
C PHE A 68 -5.43 17.28 4.53
N ARG A 69 -6.38 17.67 3.70
CA ARG A 69 -7.28 18.81 3.96
C ARG A 69 -8.63 18.55 3.31
N GLN A 70 -9.71 18.58 4.09
CA GLN A 70 -11.05 18.60 3.51
C GLN A 70 -11.29 19.92 2.77
N LEU A 71 -11.78 19.85 1.53
CA LEU A 71 -12.04 21.02 0.69
C LEU A 71 -13.54 21.34 0.57
N SER A 72 -14.38 20.31 0.61
CA SER A 72 -15.84 20.43 0.61
C SER A 72 -16.50 19.22 1.29
N ALA A 73 -17.82 19.10 1.21
CA ALA A 73 -18.54 17.92 1.67
C ALA A 73 -18.19 16.63 0.86
N THR A 74 -17.67 16.76 -0.36
CA THR A 74 -17.41 15.63 -1.27
C THR A 74 -15.98 15.55 -1.80
N THR A 75 -15.17 16.59 -1.60
CA THR A 75 -13.79 16.68 -2.11
C THR A 75 -12.77 17.02 -1.03
N PHE A 76 -11.53 16.56 -1.22
CA PHE A 76 -10.41 16.77 -0.31
C PHE A 76 -9.08 16.86 -1.08
N TYR A 77 -8.09 17.48 -0.45
CA TYR A 77 -6.69 17.39 -0.82
C TYR A 77 -6.07 16.22 -0.06
N LEU A 78 -5.34 15.35 -0.76
CA LEU A 78 -4.55 14.28 -0.16
C LEU A 78 -3.22 14.15 -0.89
N VAL A 79 -2.11 14.19 -0.15
CA VAL A 79 -0.79 13.72 -0.63
C VAL A 79 -0.29 12.65 0.31
N ILE A 80 0.15 11.53 -0.26
CA ILE A 80 0.84 10.46 0.46
C ILE A 80 2.24 10.35 -0.14
N HIS A 81 3.26 10.63 0.68
CA HIS A 81 4.65 10.30 0.38
C HIS A 81 5.05 9.03 1.13
N THR A 82 5.98 8.27 0.55
CA THR A 82 6.49 7.04 1.17
C THR A 82 8.00 6.97 1.13
N ASN A 83 8.56 6.21 2.08
CA ASN A 83 9.98 5.89 2.16
C ASN A 83 10.14 4.38 2.37
N ALA A 84 11.22 3.81 1.82
CA ALA A 84 11.56 2.40 2.02
C ALA A 84 13.08 2.17 2.05
N ASN A 85 13.49 1.05 2.62
CA ASN A 85 14.89 0.59 2.68
C ASN A 85 15.56 0.46 1.30
N THR A 86 14.79 0.16 0.25
CA THR A 86 15.29 0.01 -1.12
C THR A 86 15.64 1.35 -1.80
N LYS A 87 15.29 2.47 -1.17
CA LYS A 87 15.31 3.85 -1.72
C LYS A 87 14.27 4.15 -2.80
N ASP A 88 13.59 3.13 -3.34
CA ASP A 88 12.42 3.33 -4.20
C ASP A 88 11.25 3.94 -3.39
N ARG A 89 10.40 4.75 -4.03
CA ARG A 89 9.27 5.45 -3.39
C ARG A 89 8.05 5.51 -4.30
N VAL A 90 6.87 5.56 -3.69
CA VAL A 90 5.60 5.85 -4.38
C VAL A 90 4.95 7.08 -3.75
N GLN A 91 4.57 8.04 -4.58
CA GLN A 91 3.77 9.19 -4.20
C GLN A 91 2.38 9.08 -4.84
N LEU A 92 1.34 9.37 -4.06
CA LEU A 92 0.00 9.62 -4.55
C LEU A 92 -0.38 11.06 -4.23
N SER A 93 -0.95 11.79 -5.19
CA SER A 93 -1.39 13.18 -5.02
C SER A 93 -2.77 13.36 -5.64
N LEU A 94 -3.77 13.66 -4.81
CA LEU A 94 -5.14 13.93 -5.19
C LEU A 94 -5.47 15.38 -4.80
N PRO A 95 -5.25 16.39 -5.67
CA PRO A 95 -5.51 17.79 -5.33
C PRO A 95 -6.98 18.07 -5.00
N LYS A 96 -7.89 17.36 -5.66
CA LYS A 96 -9.35 17.40 -5.50
C LYS A 96 -9.92 15.98 -5.44
N GLY A 97 -9.31 15.14 -4.61
CA GLY A 97 -9.72 13.75 -4.43
C GLY A 97 -11.17 13.61 -3.98
N VAL A 98 -11.82 12.52 -4.41
CA VAL A 98 -13.17 12.10 -4.04
C VAL A 98 -13.16 10.72 -3.38
N LEU A 99 -14.22 10.40 -2.63
CA LEU A 99 -14.49 9.03 -2.21
C LEU A 99 -14.82 8.16 -3.43
N GLY A 100 -14.29 6.95 -3.51
CA GLY A 100 -14.35 6.12 -4.72
C GLY A 100 -13.20 6.41 -5.69
N THR A 101 -13.47 6.35 -7.00
CA THR A 101 -12.44 6.33 -8.05
C THR A 101 -11.94 7.73 -8.43
N ASN A 102 -10.63 7.90 -8.36
CA ASN A 102 -9.88 9.06 -8.84
C ASN A 102 -8.97 8.58 -9.97
N LEU A 103 -9.15 9.08 -11.19
CA LEU A 103 -8.30 8.71 -12.33
C LEU A 103 -6.94 9.42 -12.21
N LEU A 104 -5.86 8.71 -12.58
CA LEU A 104 -4.50 9.26 -12.49
C LEU A 104 -3.98 9.70 -13.85
N GLU A 105 -3.73 11.00 -13.98
CA GLU A 105 -3.07 11.60 -15.14
C GLU A 105 -2.18 12.76 -14.70
N TYR A 106 -0.91 12.77 -15.16
CA TYR A 106 0.04 13.84 -14.81
C TYR A 106 -0.26 15.15 -15.56
N ARG A 107 -1.29 15.87 -15.09
CA ARG A 107 -1.74 17.19 -15.56
C ARG A 107 -1.85 18.16 -14.37
N TYR A 108 -1.95 19.46 -14.69
CA TYR A 108 -2.15 20.49 -13.67
C TYR A 108 -3.51 20.31 -12.97
N ASP A 109 -3.52 20.37 -11.63
CA ASP A 109 -4.73 20.30 -10.78
C ASP A 109 -5.53 18.97 -10.85
N GLU A 110 -5.02 17.97 -11.58
CA GLU A 110 -5.57 16.62 -11.66
C GLU A 110 -4.88 15.66 -10.67
N PRO A 111 -5.54 14.55 -10.27
CA PRO A 111 -4.89 13.51 -9.48
C PRO A 111 -3.76 12.81 -10.27
N PHE A 112 -2.61 12.60 -9.63
CA PHE A 112 -1.46 11.93 -10.24
C PHE A 112 -0.70 11.05 -9.22
N ALA A 113 0.13 10.17 -9.75
CA ALA A 113 1.09 9.38 -8.98
C ALA A 113 2.50 9.49 -9.57
N ILE A 114 3.50 9.34 -8.70
CA ILE A 114 4.92 9.30 -9.10
C ILE A 114 5.54 8.06 -8.46
N TYR A 115 6.27 7.30 -9.27
CA TYR A 115 7.24 6.32 -8.79
C TYR A 115 8.64 6.90 -8.89
N TYR A 116 9.40 6.82 -7.81
CA TYR A 116 10.84 7.13 -7.78
C TYR A 116 11.58 5.82 -7.67
N ASP A 117 12.52 5.54 -8.58
CA ASP A 117 13.45 4.43 -8.36
C ASP A 117 14.58 4.81 -7.40
N LYS A 118 15.36 3.81 -6.97
CA LYS A 118 16.55 3.97 -6.12
C LYS A 118 17.62 4.95 -6.65
N SER A 119 17.55 5.36 -7.92
CA SER A 119 18.42 6.35 -8.56
C SER A 119 17.74 7.73 -8.66
N PHE A 120 16.60 7.92 -7.98
CA PHE A 120 15.75 9.10 -8.00
C PHE A 120 15.18 9.48 -9.39
N ARG A 121 15.08 8.52 -10.33
CA ARG A 121 14.40 8.77 -11.62
C ARG A 121 12.89 8.82 -11.39
N LEU A 122 12.23 9.86 -11.92
CA LEU A 122 10.80 10.12 -11.73
C LEU A 122 9.96 9.53 -12.86
N PHE A 123 9.14 8.54 -12.54
CA PHE A 123 8.17 7.93 -13.44
C PHE A 123 6.77 8.47 -13.10
N THR A 124 6.20 9.32 -13.96
CA THR A 124 4.90 9.96 -13.70
C THR A 124 3.75 9.17 -14.33
N SER A 125 2.60 9.11 -13.64
CA SER A 125 1.43 8.35 -14.08
C SER A 125 0.87 8.87 -15.41
N LYS A 126 0.84 7.99 -16.42
CA LYS A 126 0.18 8.25 -17.73
C LYS A 126 -1.26 7.73 -17.77
N SER A 127 -1.54 6.70 -16.99
CA SER A 127 -2.86 6.14 -16.77
C SER A 127 -2.86 5.40 -15.44
N GLY A 128 -4.04 5.26 -14.83
CA GLY A 128 -4.19 4.58 -13.56
C GLY A 128 -5.39 5.09 -12.78
N LYS A 129 -5.49 4.65 -11.53
CA LYS A 129 -6.48 5.15 -10.58
C LYS A 129 -6.02 4.99 -9.13
N VAL A 130 -6.54 5.84 -8.26
CA VAL A 130 -6.64 5.59 -6.82
C VAL A 130 -8.13 5.42 -6.48
N VAL A 131 -8.48 4.33 -5.81
CA VAL A 131 -9.83 4.08 -5.29
C VAL A 131 -9.81 4.25 -3.78
N ILE A 132 -10.46 5.30 -3.29
CA ILE A 132 -10.59 5.60 -1.87
C ILE A 132 -11.79 4.81 -1.34
N THR A 133 -11.53 3.84 -0.46
CA THR A 133 -12.54 2.92 0.08
C THR A 133 -13.08 3.36 1.45
N ARG A 134 -12.27 4.09 2.22
CA ARG A 134 -12.69 4.76 3.46
C ARG A 134 -12.06 6.15 3.52
N LEU A 135 -12.88 7.13 3.87
CA LEU A 135 -12.43 8.41 4.39
C LEU A 135 -13.24 8.71 5.65
N ASP A 136 -12.59 8.62 6.81
CA ASP A 136 -13.16 8.87 8.12
C ASP A 136 -12.44 10.07 8.73
N THR A 137 -13.06 11.25 8.64
CA THR A 137 -12.47 12.51 9.12
C THR A 137 -12.53 12.66 10.64
N ILE A 138 -13.29 11.83 11.35
CA ILE A 138 -13.39 11.83 12.82
C ILE A 138 -12.20 11.06 13.41
N ASN A 139 -12.01 9.81 12.95
CA ASN A 139 -10.89 8.96 13.40
C ASN A 139 -9.58 9.23 12.62
N GLN A 140 -9.65 10.10 11.60
CA GLN A 140 -8.59 10.46 10.66
C GLN A 140 -7.99 9.23 9.95
N ILE A 141 -8.86 8.36 9.44
CA ILE A 141 -8.48 7.17 8.68
C ILE A 141 -8.76 7.39 7.19
N VAL A 142 -7.77 7.11 6.35
CA VAL A 142 -7.92 7.03 4.90
C VAL A 142 -7.35 5.69 4.40
N SER A 143 -8.15 4.96 3.64
CA SER A 143 -7.74 3.66 3.06
C SER A 143 -8.17 3.56 1.60
N GLY A 144 -7.42 2.78 0.82
CA GLY A 144 -7.71 2.62 -0.60
C GLY A 144 -6.80 1.65 -1.32
N THR A 145 -7.05 1.52 -2.62
CA THR A 145 -6.22 0.78 -3.57
C THR A 145 -5.75 1.69 -4.69
N PHE A 146 -4.65 1.33 -5.35
CA PHE A 146 -4.13 2.09 -6.48
C PHE A 146 -3.40 1.21 -7.50
N GLU A 147 -3.39 1.67 -8.75
CA GLU A 147 -2.60 1.09 -9.84
C GLU A 147 -2.30 2.19 -10.87
N PHE A 148 -1.11 2.16 -11.47
CA PHE A 148 -0.75 3.06 -12.57
C PHE A 148 0.37 2.51 -13.46
N GLU A 149 0.40 3.00 -14.70
CA GLU A 149 1.59 2.91 -15.56
C GLU A 149 2.34 4.24 -15.48
N GLY A 150 3.58 4.19 -14.98
CA GLY A 150 4.47 5.34 -14.90
C GLY A 150 5.43 5.38 -16.08
N GLU A 151 5.74 6.57 -16.58
CA GLU A 151 6.72 6.80 -17.65
C GLU A 151 7.85 7.70 -17.14
N TYR A 152 9.11 7.27 -17.32
CA TYR A 152 10.26 8.12 -17.04
C TYR A 152 10.33 9.25 -18.06
N ILE A 153 10.36 10.49 -17.56
CA ILE A 153 10.22 11.70 -18.38
C ILE A 153 11.24 11.78 -19.53
N VAL A 154 12.47 11.29 -19.31
CA VAL A 154 13.60 11.38 -20.26
C VAL A 154 13.54 10.29 -21.34
N THR A 155 13.68 9.01 -20.97
CA THR A 155 13.88 7.91 -21.94
C THR A 155 12.60 7.21 -22.37
N LYS A 156 11.44 7.56 -21.78
CA LYS A 156 10.15 6.88 -22.00
C LYS A 156 10.10 5.42 -21.53
N GLU A 157 11.08 4.99 -20.73
CA GLU A 157 11.00 3.76 -19.95
C GLU A 157 9.72 3.72 -19.11
N LYS A 158 9.10 2.54 -19.03
CA LYS A 158 7.84 2.32 -18.32
C LYS A 158 8.02 1.49 -17.06
N VAL A 159 7.21 1.79 -16.04
CA VAL A 159 7.06 1.00 -14.82
C VAL A 159 5.57 0.69 -14.63
N LYS A 160 5.26 -0.55 -14.23
CA LYS A 160 3.91 -0.95 -13.85
C LYS A 160 3.81 -1.05 -12.34
N ILE A 161 2.89 -0.28 -11.76
CA ILE A 161 2.57 -0.29 -10.34
C ILE A 161 1.17 -0.90 -10.19
N THR A 162 1.09 -2.10 -9.62
CA THR A 162 -0.17 -2.87 -9.53
C THR A 162 -0.43 -3.37 -8.12
N GLU A 163 -1.67 -3.79 -7.84
CA GLU A 163 -2.11 -4.31 -6.52
C GLU A 163 -1.77 -3.38 -5.34
N GLY A 164 -1.66 -2.07 -5.62
CA GLY A 164 -1.35 -1.06 -4.63
C GLY A 164 -2.47 -0.93 -3.61
N ARG A 165 -2.10 -0.82 -2.33
CA ARG A 165 -3.04 -0.65 -1.22
C ARG A 165 -2.41 0.08 -0.05
N PHE A 166 -3.25 0.83 0.65
CA PHE A 166 -2.88 1.58 1.83
C PHE A 166 -4.04 1.65 2.83
N ASP A 167 -3.68 1.69 4.10
CA ASP A 167 -4.59 1.86 5.22
C ASP A 167 -3.88 2.70 6.30
N ILE A 168 -4.30 3.96 6.47
CA ILE A 168 -3.53 4.98 7.19
C ILE A 168 -4.41 5.68 8.22
N ASN A 169 -3.95 5.74 9.47
CA ASN A 169 -4.45 6.64 10.51
C ASN A 169 -3.49 7.84 10.66
N MET A 170 -3.94 9.01 10.20
CA MET A 170 -3.11 10.22 10.11
C MET A 170 -2.70 10.78 11.49
N ASN A 171 -3.46 10.47 12.55
CA ASN A 171 -3.11 10.82 13.93
C ASN A 171 -2.02 9.92 14.56
N LYS A 172 -1.59 8.85 13.87
CA LYS A 172 -0.66 7.83 14.41
C LYS A 172 0.63 7.66 13.59
N LEU A 173 0.92 8.60 12.69
CA LEU A 173 2.13 8.63 11.87
C LEU A 173 3.30 9.31 12.59
#